data_AF-A0A7K3MRE8-F1
#
_entry.id   AF-A0A7K3MRE8-F1
#
_cell.length_a   1.000
_cell.length_b   1.000
_cell.length_c   1.000
_cell.angle_alpha   90.00
_cell.angle_beta   90.00
_cell.angle_gamma   90.00
#
_symmetry.space_group_name_H-M   'P 1'
#
loop_
_entity.id
_entity.type
_entity.pdbx_description
1 polymer ?
#
loop_
_entity_poly.entity_id
_entity_poly.type
_entity_poly.pdbx_seq_one_letter_code
_entity_poly.pdbx_strand_id
1 'polypeptide(L)' 'MKKIKLSRFGMTILVFLFAFSISNCHVQMGTHQSYKAKKLPPGQAKKINGDQSAKNYAPGHNK' A
#
# COMPACT_ATOMS: atom_id res chain seq x y z
N MET A 1 23.65 10.08 -38.48
CA MET A 1 23.20 9.66 -37.14
C MET A 1 24.40 9.14 -36.35
N LYS A 2 24.84 9.85 -35.32
CA LYS A 2 26.00 9.43 -34.51
C LYS A 2 25.55 8.30 -33.57
N LYS A 3 26.04 7.09 -33.81
CA LYS A 3 25.80 5.93 -32.92
C LYS A 3 26.61 6.17 -31.65
N ILE A 4 25.94 6.56 -30.56
CA ILE A 4 26.57 6.69 -29.25
C ILE A 4 26.99 5.28 -28.83
N LYS A 5 28.29 4.97 -28.92
CA LYS A 5 28.86 3.72 -28.39
C LYS A 5 28.95 3.87 -26.88
N LEU A 6 27.87 3.54 -26.18
CA LEU A 6 27.85 3.55 -24.73
C LEU A 6 28.72 2.39 -24.24
N SER A 7 29.86 2.72 -23.63
CA SER A 7 30.80 1.73 -23.07
C SER A 7 30.10 0.87 -22.02
N ARG A 8 30.61 -0.34 -21.77
CA ARG A 8 30.17 -1.23 -20.67
C ARG A 8 30.02 -0.45 -19.35
N PHE A 9 30.92 0.49 -19.11
CA PHE A 9 30.93 1.38 -17.95
C PHE A 9 29.76 2.40 -17.95
N GLY A 10 29.42 2.95 -19.12
CA GLY A 10 28.28 3.86 -19.27
C GLY A 10 26.94 3.13 -19.06
N MET A 11 26.85 1.89 -19.51
CA MET A 11 25.67 1.03 -19.27
C MET A 11 25.50 0.70 -17.79
N THR A 12 26.57 0.37 -17.08
CA THR A 12 26.51 0.07 -15.63
C THR A 12 26.08 1.28 -14.82
N ILE A 13 26.58 2.48 -15.14
CA ILE A 13 26.18 3.73 -14.46
C ILE A 13 24.69 4.02 -14.68
N LEU A 14 24.20 3.86 -15.90
CA LEU A 14 22.80 4.12 -16.24
C LEU A 14 21.84 3.20 -15.48
N VAL A 15 22.19 1.91 -15.36
CA VAL A 15 21.38 0.92 -14.61
C VAL A 15 21.37 1.23 -13.11
N PHE A 16 22.52 1.59 -12.53
CA PHE A 16 22.61 1.96 -11.12
C PHE A 16 21.77 3.21 -10.79
N LEU A 17 21.83 4.24 -11.63
CA LEU A 17 21.02 5.45 -11.48
C LEU A 17 19.53 5.14 -11.51
N PHE A 18 19.10 4.30 -12.45
CA PHE A 18 17.70 3.89 -12.57
C PHE A 18 17.21 3.10 -11.35
N ALA A 19 18.01 2.16 -10.85
CA ALA A 19 17.69 1.40 -9.64
C ALA A 19 17.56 2.30 -8.41
N PHE A 20 18.46 3.28 -8.25
CA PHE A 20 18.43 4.22 -7.14
C PHE A 20 17.19 5.13 -7.14
N SER A 21 16.67 5.50 -8.31
CA SER A 21 15.46 6.32 -8.43
C SER A 21 14.20 5.64 -7.89
N ILE A 22 14.11 4.30 -7.95
CA ILE A 22 12.91 3.56 -7.54
C ILE A 22 12.93 3.22 -6.03
N SER A 23 14.11 3.20 -5.40
CA SER A 23 14.28 2.87 -3.97
C SER A 23 13.59 3.83 -2.98
N ASN A 24 13.18 5.02 -3.40
CA ASN A 24 12.54 6.02 -2.53
C ASN A 24 11.01 5.94 -2.51
N CYS A 25 10.39 4.93 -3.15
CA CYS A 25 8.96 4.66 -3.02
C CYS A 25 8.64 3.98 -1.68
N HIS A 26 8.78 4.71 -0.55
CA HIS A 26 8.25 4.27 0.74
C HIS A 26 6.76 4.63 0.81
N VAL A 27 5.88 3.63 0.73
CA VAL A 27 4.47 3.81 1.05
C VAL A 27 4.33 3.96 2.56
N GLN A 28 4.27 5.21 3.03
CA GLN A 28 3.95 5.50 4.42
C GLN A 28 2.50 5.11 4.68
N MET A 29 2.28 3.87 5.11
CA MET A 29 1.00 3.44 5.65
C MET A 29 0.79 4.24 6.93
N GLY A 30 0.02 5.32 6.84
CA GLY A 30 -0.33 6.13 7.99
C GLY A 30 -1.08 5.28 9.00
N THR A 31 -0.37 4.74 10.00
CA THR A 31 -0.99 4.28 11.25
C THR A 31 -1.45 5.53 11.96
N HIS A 32 -2.64 6.00 11.58
CA HIS A 32 -3.37 7.01 12.32
C HIS A 32 -3.48 6.51 13.76
N GLN A 33 -2.73 7.17 14.64
CA GLN A 33 -2.75 7.02 16.08
C GLN A 33 -4.20 6.94 16.56
N SER A 34 -4.62 5.75 17.00
CA SER A 34 -6.00 5.50 17.42
C SER A 34 -6.14 5.82 18.90
N TYR A 35 -6.25 7.12 19.22
CA TYR A 35 -6.61 7.56 20.59
C TYR A 35 -8.04 7.17 21.01
N LYS A 36 -8.80 6.55 20.11
CA LYS A 36 -9.98 5.71 20.37
C LYS A 36 -10.04 4.71 19.23
N ALA A 37 -9.77 3.43 19.48
CA ALA A 37 -10.05 2.35 18.52
C ALA A 37 -11.54 2.39 18.17
N LYS A 38 -11.90 3.18 17.15
CA LYS A 38 -13.26 3.22 16.62
C LYS A 38 -13.57 1.81 16.17
N LYS A 39 -14.67 1.26 16.69
CA LYS A 39 -15.15 -0.07 16.29
C LYS A 39 -15.16 -0.15 14.77
N LEU A 40 -14.61 -1.25 14.26
CA LEU A 40 -14.54 -1.50 12.83
C LEU A 40 -15.94 -1.35 12.22
N PRO A 41 -16.11 -0.55 11.15
CA PRO A 41 -17.43 -0.32 10.57
C PRO A 41 -18.03 -1.66 10.10
N PRO A 42 -19.36 -1.83 10.21
CA PRO A 42 -20.02 -3.12 10.02
C PRO A 42 -19.80 -3.71 8.62
N GLY A 43 -19.64 -2.86 7.60
CA GLY A 43 -19.32 -3.29 6.24
C GLY A 43 -17.90 -3.85 6.08
N GLN A 44 -16.93 -3.37 6.87
CA GLN A 44 -15.56 -3.93 6.89
C GLN A 44 -15.52 -5.20 7.73
N ALA A 45 -16.16 -5.22 8.89
CA ALA A 45 -16.26 -6.40 9.74
C ALA A 45 -16.87 -7.61 9.00
N LYS A 46 -17.97 -7.38 8.28
CA LYS A 46 -18.58 -8.39 7.40
C LYS A 46 -17.58 -8.97 6.38
N LYS A 47 -16.79 -8.12 5.72
CA LYS A 47 -15.82 -8.57 4.70
C LYS A 47 -14.68 -9.38 5.29
N ILE A 48 -14.20 -9.01 6.47
CA ILE A 48 -13.16 -9.76 7.18
C ILE A 48 -13.69 -11.11 7.63
N ASN A 49 -14.92 -11.16 8.13
CA ASN A 49 -15.53 -12.36 8.67
C ASN A 49 -16.18 -13.26 7.62
N GLY A 50 -16.19 -12.84 6.34
CA GLY A 50 -16.77 -13.61 5.24
C GLY A 50 -18.29 -13.69 5.23
N ASP A 51 -18.97 -12.89 6.05
CA ASP A 51 -20.42 -12.94 6.19
C ASP A 51 -21.14 -12.34 4.98
N GLN A 52 -22.32 -12.87 4.64
CA GLN A 52 -23.19 -12.31 3.60
C GLN A 52 -23.98 -11.09 4.09
N SER A 53 -24.00 -10.78 5.39
CA SER A 53 -24.74 -9.64 5.95
C SER A 53 -23.96 -8.87 7.03
N ALA A 54 -24.14 -7.54 7.06
CA ALA A 54 -23.52 -6.66 8.05
C ALA A 54 -24.41 -6.45 9.29
N LYS A 55 -25.60 -7.07 9.31
CA LYS A 55 -26.63 -6.93 10.36
C LYS A 55 -26.05 -7.21 11.76
N ASN A 56 -25.30 -8.30 11.92
CA ASN A 56 -24.74 -8.72 13.21
C ASN A 56 -23.64 -7.78 13.76
N TYR A 57 -23.09 -6.93 12.89
CA TYR A 57 -22.05 -5.95 13.22
C TYR A 57 -22.63 -4.54 13.41
N ALA A 58 -23.91 -4.33 13.09
CA ALA A 58 -24.57 -3.04 13.22
C ALA A 58 -24.90 -2.73 14.70
N PRO A 59 -24.71 -1.47 15.15
CA PRO A 59 -25.05 -1.08 16.51
C PRO A 59 -26.56 -1.28 16.75
N GLY A 60 -26.90 -1.99 17.84
CA GLY A 60 -28.30 -2.27 18.23
C GLY A 60 -28.89 -3.59 17.75
N HIS A 61 -28.18 -4.39 16.94
CA HIS A 61 -28.64 -5.72 16.54
C HIS A 61 -28.35 -6.84 17.55
N ASN A 62 -27.43 -6.62 18.50
CA ASN A 62 -27.09 -7.56 19.58
C ASN A 62 -27.75 -7.14 20.90
N LYS A 63 -29.04 -6.81 20.88
CA LYS A 63 -29.84 -6.60 22.09
C LYS A 63 -30.54 -7.88 22.47
#